data_AF-A0A8S1F4F9-F1
#
_entry.id   AF-A0A8S1F4F9-F1
#
_cell.length_a   1.000
_cell.length_b   1.000
_cell.length_c   1.000
_cell.angle_alpha   90.00
_cell.angle_beta   90.00
_cell.angle_gamma   90.00
#
_symmetry.space_group_name_H-M   'P 1'
#
loop_
_entity.id
_entity.type
_entity.pdbx_description
1 polymer ?
#
loop_
_entity_poly.entity_id
_entity_poly.type
_entity_poly.pdbx_seq_one_letter_code
_entity_poly.pdbx_strand_id
1 'polypeptide(L)'
;MLMRGIRFQVEEVAPVSFPDLTSAGNCHPECNGGCTESNSASSCFACKHLTQTLRNKAGNGYKCVQKCDDTYYLDGDNCKMCSSHCHTCSKAEVCETCPGSLLLIDVENLPHYEHGKCVSSCPQGLVADYESNLVQARCIWRKDLCGEGYYINAVGKCDICDSACKTCTAPGPMSCDECASGYGKGSIGYCRPCCADGGAKDWHCEDCSTSAAIGPREERSFLITFLWLIFIVGIAIACGAAFCKCWKETGGKNVDYTPLPRYNAVDENVNLGVDSDDEDETFTPVTQQL
;
A
#
# COMPACT_ATOMS: atom_id res chain seq x y z
N MET A 1 26.96 -0.71 -52.14
CA MET A 1 26.17 -0.52 -50.91
C MET A 1 24.76 -1.07 -51.16
N LEU A 2 24.48 -2.28 -50.68
CA LEU A 2 23.16 -2.91 -50.72
C LEU A 2 22.60 -2.84 -49.29
N MET A 3 21.62 -1.95 -49.05
CA MET A 3 20.93 -1.90 -47.77
C MET A 3 19.78 -2.93 -47.77
N ARG A 4 19.91 -3.95 -46.93
CA ARG A 4 18.84 -4.90 -46.58
C ARG A 4 17.91 -4.22 -45.58
N GLY A 5 16.67 -3.93 -45.98
CA GLY A 5 15.59 -3.55 -45.07
C GLY A 5 15.00 -4.81 -44.42
N ILE A 6 15.06 -4.87 -43.08
CA ILE A 6 14.43 -5.92 -42.28
C ILE A 6 12.94 -5.57 -42.15
N ARG A 7 12.06 -6.39 -42.74
CA ARG A 7 10.61 -6.32 -42.50
C ARG A 7 10.31 -7.03 -41.18
N PHE A 8 9.80 -6.28 -40.21
CA PHE A 8 9.16 -6.81 -39.00
C PHE A 8 7.86 -7.52 -39.44
N GLN A 9 7.76 -8.84 -39.27
CA GLN A 9 6.49 -9.55 -39.43
C GLN A 9 5.75 -9.48 -38.11
N VAL A 10 4.57 -8.87 -38.14
CA VAL A 10 3.57 -8.99 -37.08
C VAL A 10 3.10 -10.43 -37.10
N GLU A 11 3.27 -11.13 -35.99
CA GLU A 11 2.82 -12.50 -35.81
C GLU A 11 1.28 -12.50 -35.78
N GLU A 12 0.69 -12.90 -36.90
CA GLU A 12 -0.74 -13.05 -37.09
C GLU A 12 -1.20 -14.28 -36.29
N VAL A 13 -1.86 -14.02 -35.16
CA VAL A 13 -2.43 -15.07 -34.30
C VAL A 13 -3.43 -15.88 -35.12
N ALA A 14 -3.12 -17.16 -35.34
CA ALA A 14 -3.95 -18.06 -36.12
C ALA A 14 -5.37 -18.18 -35.53
N PRO A 15 -6.43 -18.21 -36.37
CA PRO A 15 -7.79 -18.39 -35.90
C PRO A 15 -7.96 -19.79 -35.28
N VAL A 16 -8.45 -19.82 -34.04
CA VAL A 16 -8.78 -21.06 -33.32
C VAL A 16 -9.92 -21.76 -34.06
N SER A 17 -9.62 -22.88 -34.70
CA SER A 17 -10.58 -23.72 -35.42
C SER A 17 -11.29 -24.65 -34.43
N PHE A 18 -12.58 -24.41 -34.18
CA PHE A 18 -13.45 -25.33 -33.44
C PHE A 18 -14.18 -26.26 -34.44
N PRO A 19 -14.05 -27.59 -34.35
CA PRO A 19 -14.46 -28.50 -35.43
C PRO A 19 -15.97 -28.66 -35.71
N ASP A 20 -16.87 -27.94 -35.03
CA ASP A 20 -18.32 -28.20 -35.13
C ASP A 20 -19.22 -26.96 -35.01
N LEU A 21 -18.67 -25.75 -35.19
CA LEU A 21 -19.43 -24.51 -35.04
C LEU A 21 -19.45 -23.73 -36.35
N THR A 22 -20.59 -23.76 -37.06
CA THR A 22 -20.81 -22.89 -38.21
C THR A 22 -21.01 -21.46 -37.72
N SER A 23 -20.08 -20.56 -38.06
CA SER A 23 -20.20 -19.14 -37.75
C SER A 23 -21.36 -18.51 -38.52
N ALA A 24 -22.17 -17.70 -37.83
CA ALA A 24 -23.10 -16.79 -38.47
C ALA A 24 -22.35 -15.73 -39.30
N GLY A 25 -23.03 -15.15 -40.29
CA GLY A 25 -22.51 -14.00 -41.06
C GLY A 25 -22.64 -12.68 -40.27
N ASN A 26 -21.84 -11.67 -40.61
CA ASN A 26 -21.84 -10.35 -39.97
C ASN A 26 -21.67 -10.39 -38.45
N CYS A 27 -20.59 -10.99 -37.96
CA CYS A 27 -20.26 -10.98 -36.54
C CYS A 27 -19.90 -9.58 -36.03
N HIS A 28 -20.04 -9.37 -34.72
CA HIS A 28 -19.60 -8.13 -34.07
C HIS A 28 -18.08 -7.93 -34.26
N PRO A 29 -17.58 -6.69 -34.44
CA PRO A 29 -16.15 -6.42 -34.70
C PRO A 29 -15.21 -6.87 -33.57
N GLU A 30 -15.75 -7.05 -32.37
CA GLU A 30 -15.01 -7.56 -31.20
C GLU A 30 -14.95 -9.09 -31.12
N CYS A 31 -15.65 -9.82 -31.99
CA CYS A 31 -15.56 -11.27 -32.06
C CYS A 31 -14.29 -11.71 -32.79
N ASN A 32 -13.63 -12.74 -32.26
CA ASN A 32 -12.54 -13.46 -32.91
C ASN A 32 -12.96 -14.92 -33.15
N GLY A 33 -12.62 -15.47 -34.32
CA GLY A 33 -12.90 -16.87 -34.68
C GLY A 33 -14.36 -17.18 -35.04
N GLY A 34 -15.28 -16.22 -34.98
CA GLY A 34 -16.69 -16.38 -35.40
C GLY A 34 -17.70 -16.07 -34.30
N CYS A 35 -18.98 -16.25 -34.62
CA CYS A 35 -20.11 -15.99 -33.72
C CYS A 35 -21.29 -16.93 -33.99
N THR A 36 -22.14 -17.12 -32.98
CA THR A 36 -23.42 -17.85 -33.09
C THR A 36 -24.56 -16.97 -33.61
N GLU A 37 -24.53 -15.66 -33.34
CA GLU A 37 -25.54 -14.69 -33.76
C GLU A 37 -24.90 -13.48 -34.43
N SER A 38 -25.52 -13.00 -35.51
CA SER A 38 -25.08 -11.81 -36.24
C SER A 38 -25.16 -10.54 -35.37
N ASN A 39 -24.17 -9.65 -35.50
CA ASN A 39 -24.07 -8.36 -34.82
C ASN A 39 -24.16 -8.38 -33.28
N SER A 40 -23.91 -9.53 -32.64
CA SER A 40 -23.96 -9.66 -31.18
C SER A 40 -22.56 -9.80 -30.58
N ALA A 41 -22.22 -8.89 -29.65
CA ALA A 41 -20.96 -8.95 -28.90
C ALA A 41 -20.94 -10.02 -27.80
N SER A 42 -22.09 -10.60 -27.46
CA SER A 42 -22.24 -11.64 -26.42
C SER A 42 -22.34 -13.06 -26.96
N SER A 43 -22.26 -13.19 -28.29
CA SER A 43 -22.49 -14.45 -29.01
C SER A 43 -21.25 -14.85 -29.82
N CYS A 44 -20.08 -14.25 -29.52
CA CYS A 44 -18.79 -14.59 -30.10
C CYS A 44 -18.28 -15.96 -29.62
N PHE A 45 -17.38 -16.60 -30.36
CA PHE A 45 -16.65 -17.78 -29.87
C PHE A 45 -15.45 -17.42 -28.99
N ALA A 46 -14.75 -16.33 -29.35
CA ALA A 46 -13.70 -15.71 -28.57
C ALA A 46 -13.74 -14.19 -28.73
N CYS A 47 -13.15 -13.46 -27.79
CA CYS A 47 -13.01 -12.01 -27.89
C CYS A 47 -11.68 -11.62 -28.51
N LYS A 48 -11.70 -10.50 -29.24
CA LYS A 48 -10.49 -9.88 -29.79
C LYS A 48 -9.66 -9.17 -28.73
N HIS A 49 -10.31 -8.42 -27.85
CA HIS A 49 -9.66 -7.63 -26.79
C HIS A 49 -10.01 -8.18 -25.40
N LEU A 50 -11.15 -7.77 -24.83
CA LEU A 50 -11.49 -8.09 -23.44
C LEU A 50 -12.79 -8.90 -23.35
N THR A 51 -12.85 -9.76 -22.34
CA THR A 51 -14.03 -10.55 -21.95
C THR A 51 -14.70 -9.93 -20.72
N GLN A 52 -15.94 -9.47 -20.85
CA GLN A 52 -16.70 -8.92 -19.72
C GLN A 52 -17.81 -9.87 -19.28
N THR A 53 -17.78 -10.25 -18.01
CA THR A 53 -18.73 -11.20 -17.41
C THR A 53 -20.13 -10.59 -17.25
N LEU A 54 -21.17 -11.32 -17.64
CA LEU A 54 -22.57 -10.86 -17.56
C LEU A 54 -23.27 -11.39 -16.30
N ARG A 55 -23.80 -10.48 -15.48
CA ARG A 55 -24.49 -10.82 -14.22
C ARG A 55 -25.75 -11.67 -14.42
N ASN A 56 -26.46 -11.46 -15.53
CA ASN A 56 -27.79 -12.04 -15.77
C ASN A 56 -27.78 -13.43 -16.43
N LYS A 57 -26.59 -14.01 -16.69
CA LYS A 57 -26.47 -15.22 -17.52
C LYS A 57 -25.66 -16.31 -16.79
N ALA A 58 -26.16 -16.72 -15.61
CA ALA A 58 -25.80 -17.92 -14.85
C ALA A 58 -24.33 -18.38 -14.95
N GLY A 59 -23.37 -17.44 -14.81
CA GLY A 59 -21.93 -17.72 -14.79
C GLY A 59 -21.24 -18.00 -16.13
N ASN A 60 -21.98 -18.25 -17.22
CA ASN A 60 -21.40 -18.63 -18.52
C ASN A 60 -21.55 -17.55 -19.61
N GLY A 61 -22.24 -16.45 -19.33
CA GLY A 61 -22.34 -15.35 -20.29
C GLY A 61 -21.19 -14.36 -20.18
N TYR A 62 -20.59 -14.05 -21.33
CA TYR A 62 -19.67 -12.94 -21.48
C TYR A 62 -20.08 -12.05 -22.65
N LYS A 63 -19.51 -10.86 -22.72
CA LYS A 63 -19.51 -10.00 -23.90
C LYS A 63 -18.10 -9.54 -24.23
N CYS A 64 -17.81 -9.39 -25.51
CA CYS A 64 -16.55 -8.87 -25.98
C CYS A 64 -16.58 -7.35 -26.04
N VAL A 65 -15.61 -6.71 -25.41
CA VAL A 65 -15.50 -5.25 -25.33
C VAL A 65 -14.07 -4.80 -25.59
N GLN A 66 -13.91 -3.57 -26.09
CA GLN A 66 -12.59 -2.95 -26.24
C GLN A 66 -12.04 -2.43 -24.92
N LYS A 67 -12.94 -1.95 -24.05
CA LYS A 67 -12.66 -1.43 -22.72
C LYS A 67 -13.74 -1.95 -21.77
N CYS A 68 -13.36 -2.23 -20.52
CA CYS A 68 -14.34 -2.54 -19.49
C CYS A 68 -15.32 -1.38 -19.30
N ASP A 69 -16.61 -1.70 -19.24
CA ASP A 69 -17.62 -0.72 -18.88
C ASP A 69 -17.45 -0.22 -17.45
N ASP A 70 -18.14 0.88 -17.12
CA ASP A 70 -18.38 1.29 -15.74
C ASP A 70 -18.98 0.11 -14.94
N THR A 71 -18.69 0.06 -13.64
CA THR A 71 -18.94 -1.07 -12.73
C THR A 71 -18.07 -2.31 -12.96
N TYR A 72 -17.09 -2.25 -13.86
CA TYR A 72 -16.09 -3.30 -14.03
C TYR A 72 -14.67 -2.73 -13.96
N TYR A 73 -13.74 -3.55 -13.47
CA TYR A 73 -12.32 -3.29 -13.47
C TYR A 73 -11.58 -4.32 -14.32
N LEU A 74 -10.43 -3.93 -14.84
CA LEU A 74 -9.58 -4.78 -15.65
C LEU A 74 -8.76 -5.71 -14.75
N ASP A 75 -8.86 -7.01 -14.99
CA ASP A 75 -8.05 -8.04 -14.35
C ASP A 75 -7.48 -9.00 -15.41
N GLY A 76 -6.26 -8.69 -15.88
CA GLY A 76 -5.70 -9.31 -17.07
C GLY A 76 -6.52 -8.94 -18.31
N ASP A 77 -6.97 -9.94 -19.08
CA ASP A 77 -7.85 -9.75 -20.25
C ASP A 77 -9.35 -9.80 -19.91
N ASN A 78 -9.69 -9.94 -18.62
CA ASN A 78 -11.06 -10.06 -18.16
C ASN A 78 -11.53 -8.79 -17.45
N CYS A 79 -12.75 -8.36 -17.75
CA CYS A 79 -13.44 -7.33 -16.99
C CYS A 79 -14.25 -7.99 -15.87
N LYS A 80 -13.81 -7.76 -14.63
CA LYS A 80 -14.46 -8.25 -13.40
C LYS A 80 -15.31 -7.15 -12.79
N MET A 81 -16.42 -7.55 -12.18
CA MET A 81 -17.38 -6.60 -11.61
C MET A 81 -16.82 -5.97 -10.32
N CYS A 82 -17.04 -4.68 -10.16
CA CYS A 82 -16.81 -3.96 -8.91
C CYS A 82 -17.78 -4.45 -7.81
N SER A 83 -17.43 -4.17 -6.55
CA SER A 83 -18.37 -4.28 -5.44
C SER A 83 -19.60 -3.43 -5.68
N SER A 84 -20.76 -3.86 -5.17
CA SER A 84 -22.03 -3.13 -5.33
C SER A 84 -22.03 -1.73 -4.72
N HIS A 85 -21.00 -1.41 -3.92
CA HIS A 85 -20.82 -0.11 -3.29
C HIS A 85 -20.00 0.88 -4.14
N CYS A 86 -19.47 0.44 -5.30
CA CYS A 86 -18.71 1.28 -6.22
C CYS A 86 -19.49 1.54 -7.51
N HIS A 87 -19.25 2.70 -8.13
CA HIS A 87 -19.69 2.96 -9.50
C HIS A 87 -18.58 2.60 -10.50
N THR A 88 -17.36 3.10 -10.29
CA THR A 88 -16.14 2.61 -10.96
C THR A 88 -15.13 2.19 -9.90
N CYS A 89 -14.23 1.27 -10.26
CA CYS A 89 -13.26 0.73 -9.32
C CYS A 89 -11.97 0.31 -10.02
N SER A 90 -10.87 0.31 -9.27
CA SER A 90 -9.57 -0.23 -9.72
C SER A 90 -9.40 -1.70 -9.34
N LYS A 91 -10.10 -2.12 -8.26
CA LYS A 91 -10.21 -3.48 -7.75
C LYS A 91 -11.61 -3.69 -7.19
N ALA A 92 -12.00 -4.94 -6.95
CA ALA A 92 -13.33 -5.29 -6.46
C ALA A 92 -13.85 -4.36 -5.33
N GLU A 93 -13.05 -4.10 -4.28
CA GLU A 93 -13.47 -3.26 -3.14
C GLU A 93 -12.84 -1.85 -3.11
N VAL A 94 -12.05 -1.48 -4.11
CA VAL A 94 -11.38 -0.16 -4.15
C VAL A 94 -12.07 0.70 -5.21
N CYS A 95 -13.03 1.51 -4.76
CA CYS A 95 -13.78 2.39 -5.64
C CYS A 95 -12.92 3.58 -6.11
N GLU A 96 -13.10 3.96 -7.36
CA GLU A 96 -12.60 5.23 -7.91
C GLU A 96 -13.70 6.29 -7.95
N THR A 97 -14.95 5.83 -8.14
CA THR A 97 -16.15 6.65 -7.99
C THR A 97 -17.24 5.90 -7.23
N CYS A 98 -18.09 6.64 -6.53
CA CYS A 98 -19.20 6.09 -5.75
C CYS A 98 -20.53 6.29 -6.47
N PRO A 99 -21.50 5.39 -6.23
CA PRO A 99 -22.83 5.56 -6.78
C PRO A 99 -23.57 6.71 -6.10
N GLY A 100 -24.29 7.50 -6.90
CA GLY A 100 -25.16 8.58 -6.42
C GLY A 100 -24.39 9.74 -5.78
N SER A 101 -24.87 10.21 -4.63
CA SER A 101 -24.31 11.36 -3.90
C SER A 101 -23.39 10.94 -2.74
N LEU A 102 -22.81 9.74 -2.80
CA LEU A 102 -21.88 9.26 -1.77
C LEU A 102 -20.49 9.92 -1.93
N LEU A 103 -19.82 10.08 -0.80
CA LEU A 103 -18.48 10.65 -0.70
C LEU A 103 -17.44 9.55 -0.81
N LEU A 104 -16.40 9.76 -1.64
CA LEU A 104 -15.27 8.85 -1.76
C LEU A 104 -14.19 9.19 -0.73
N ILE A 105 -13.74 8.21 0.06
CA ILE A 105 -12.57 8.37 0.93
C ILE A 105 -11.30 8.38 0.08
N ASP A 106 -10.71 9.56 -0.07
CA ASP A 106 -9.53 9.82 -0.92
C ASP A 106 -8.33 10.23 -0.07
N VAL A 107 -7.91 9.31 0.79
CA VAL A 107 -6.77 9.52 1.69
C VAL A 107 -5.93 8.26 1.73
N GLU A 108 -4.64 8.41 1.49
CA GLU A 108 -3.69 7.31 1.59
C GLU A 108 -3.34 7.04 3.07
N ASN A 109 -3.15 5.77 3.41
CA ASN A 109 -2.57 5.32 4.68
C ASN A 109 -3.32 5.73 5.97
N LEU A 110 -4.67 5.79 5.99
CA LEU A 110 -5.36 5.84 7.28
C LEU A 110 -5.37 4.46 7.93
N PRO A 111 -4.89 4.32 9.18
CA PRO A 111 -5.28 3.18 9.99
C PRO A 111 -6.80 3.22 10.15
N HIS A 112 -7.47 2.11 9.80
CA HIS A 112 -8.92 1.88 9.88
C HIS A 112 -9.81 2.40 8.73
N TYR A 113 -9.31 3.26 7.85
CA TYR A 113 -10.08 3.68 6.67
C TYR A 113 -9.33 3.29 5.40
N GLU A 114 -9.89 2.30 4.72
CA GLU A 114 -9.39 1.87 3.43
C GLU A 114 -9.72 2.94 2.39
N HIS A 115 -8.68 3.41 1.70
CA HIS A 115 -8.82 4.27 0.52
C HIS A 115 -9.78 3.63 -0.49
N GLY A 116 -10.59 4.45 -1.15
CA GLY A 116 -11.53 3.97 -2.16
C GLY A 116 -12.85 3.45 -1.58
N LYS A 117 -13.16 3.76 -0.32
CA LYS A 117 -14.46 3.41 0.28
C LYS A 117 -15.48 4.54 0.10
N CYS A 118 -16.72 4.16 -0.18
CA CYS A 118 -17.85 5.09 -0.35
C CYS A 118 -18.67 5.23 0.94
N VAL A 119 -18.91 6.46 1.38
CA VAL A 119 -19.62 6.78 2.63
C VAL A 119 -20.62 7.92 2.46
N SER A 120 -21.66 7.97 3.30
CA SER A 120 -22.66 9.06 3.26
C SER A 120 -22.21 10.32 4.00
N SER A 121 -21.23 10.20 4.90
CA SER A 121 -20.63 11.31 5.66
C SER A 121 -19.16 10.99 5.93
N CYS A 122 -18.30 12.01 5.91
CA CYS A 122 -16.88 11.81 6.21
C CYS A 122 -16.67 11.43 7.68
N PRO A 123 -15.74 10.50 7.95
CA PRO A 123 -15.37 10.12 9.32
C PRO A 123 -14.60 11.23 10.03
N GLN A 124 -14.38 11.07 11.34
CA GLN A 124 -13.63 12.04 12.15
C GLN A 124 -12.22 12.27 11.58
N GLY A 125 -11.81 13.54 11.50
CA GLY A 125 -10.51 13.96 10.96
C GLY A 125 -10.53 14.26 9.46
N LEU A 126 -11.53 13.78 8.72
CA LEU A 126 -11.75 14.11 7.31
C LEU A 126 -12.87 15.13 7.15
N VAL A 127 -12.82 15.85 6.04
CA VAL A 127 -13.83 16.82 5.65
C VAL A 127 -14.28 16.57 4.21
N ALA A 128 -15.55 16.88 3.95
CA ALA A 128 -16.12 16.73 2.63
C ALA A 128 -15.67 17.89 1.75
N ASP A 129 -14.97 17.55 0.68
CA ASP A 129 -14.62 18.47 -0.39
C ASP A 129 -15.60 18.29 -1.55
N TYR A 130 -16.39 19.35 -1.76
CA TYR A 130 -17.39 19.43 -2.82
C TYR A 130 -16.90 20.24 -4.03
N GLU A 131 -15.72 20.87 -3.94
CA GLU A 131 -15.30 21.90 -4.89
C GLU A 131 -14.10 21.46 -5.72
N SER A 132 -13.12 20.75 -5.16
CA SER A 132 -11.89 20.44 -5.90
C SER A 132 -12.07 19.35 -6.96
N ASN A 133 -13.14 18.55 -6.87
CA ASN A 133 -13.42 17.49 -7.85
C ASN A 133 -14.84 17.63 -8.43
N LEU A 134 -14.90 18.00 -9.72
CA LEU A 134 -16.15 18.19 -10.46
C LEU A 134 -16.92 16.89 -10.74
N VAL A 135 -16.24 15.74 -10.67
CA VAL A 135 -16.84 14.43 -10.96
C VAL A 135 -17.57 13.91 -9.73
N GLN A 136 -16.96 14.05 -8.55
CA GLN A 136 -17.52 13.53 -7.30
C GLN A 136 -16.87 14.17 -6.09
N ALA A 137 -17.68 14.46 -5.06
CA ALA A 137 -17.21 14.91 -3.77
C ALA A 137 -16.43 13.83 -3.00
N ARG A 138 -15.41 14.26 -2.26
CA ARG A 138 -14.44 13.38 -1.61
C ARG A 138 -14.29 13.71 -0.13
N CYS A 139 -13.87 12.73 0.66
CA CYS A 139 -13.39 12.94 2.01
C CYS A 139 -11.88 13.05 1.99
N ILE A 140 -11.38 14.24 2.26
CA ILE A 140 -9.95 14.58 2.29
C ILE A 140 -9.56 15.08 3.67
N TRP A 141 -8.25 15.23 3.91
CA TRP A 141 -7.79 15.83 5.17
C TRP A 141 -8.12 17.31 5.24
N ARG A 142 -8.40 17.80 6.45
CA ARG A 142 -8.62 19.22 6.73
C ARG A 142 -7.49 20.11 6.19
N LYS A 143 -6.24 19.67 6.38
CA LYS A 143 -5.05 20.38 5.90
C LYS A 143 -4.97 20.48 4.38
N ASP A 144 -5.54 19.50 3.66
CA ASP A 144 -5.48 19.45 2.21
C ASP A 144 -6.54 20.37 1.60
N LEU A 145 -7.66 20.57 2.30
CA LEU A 145 -8.72 21.50 1.88
C LEU A 145 -8.29 22.98 1.99
N CYS A 146 -7.74 23.38 3.13
CA CYS A 146 -7.43 24.80 3.40
C CYS A 146 -5.96 25.18 3.20
N GLY A 147 -5.05 24.21 3.15
CA GLY A 147 -3.60 24.44 3.13
C GLY A 147 -3.02 24.83 4.50
N GLU A 148 -1.70 25.05 4.53
CA GLU A 148 -1.02 25.55 5.73
C GLU A 148 -1.42 27.01 6.03
N GLY A 149 -1.49 27.37 7.31
CA GLY A 149 -1.88 28.71 7.76
C GLY A 149 -3.38 29.01 7.76
N TYR A 150 -4.22 28.03 7.44
CA TYR A 150 -5.68 28.16 7.48
C TYR A 150 -6.33 27.01 8.26
N TYR A 151 -7.51 27.27 8.83
CA TYR A 151 -8.35 26.28 9.50
C TYR A 151 -9.79 26.36 9.01
N ILE A 152 -10.56 25.29 9.21
CA ILE A 152 -11.98 25.28 8.86
C ILE A 152 -12.79 25.85 10.02
N ASN A 153 -13.51 26.94 9.78
CA ASN A 153 -14.39 27.56 10.77
C ASN A 153 -15.71 26.77 10.95
N ALA A 154 -16.56 27.22 11.88
CA ALA A 154 -17.85 26.57 12.17
C ALA A 154 -18.83 26.54 10.97
N VAL A 155 -18.57 27.35 9.94
CA VAL A 155 -19.38 27.45 8.72
C VAL A 155 -18.82 26.57 7.58
N GLY A 156 -17.69 25.87 7.81
CA GLY A 156 -17.05 25.02 6.81
C GLY A 156 -16.14 25.77 5.83
N LYS A 157 -15.79 27.04 6.10
CA LYS A 157 -14.89 27.84 5.27
C LYS A 157 -13.49 27.93 5.87
N CYS A 158 -12.50 28.08 5.01
CA CYS A 158 -11.11 28.28 5.40
C CYS A 158 -10.88 29.72 5.89
N ASP A 159 -10.57 29.87 7.18
CA ASP A 159 -10.16 31.12 7.82
C ASP A 159 -8.69 31.07 8.22
N ILE A 160 -8.07 32.25 8.34
CA ILE A 160 -6.64 32.37 8.63
C ILE A 160 -6.31 31.98 10.08
N CYS A 161 -5.20 31.27 10.26
CA CYS A 161 -4.62 30.99 11.57
C CYS A 161 -4.08 32.26 12.25
N ASP A 162 -3.83 32.18 13.55
CA ASP A 162 -3.06 33.20 14.25
C ASP A 162 -1.63 33.28 13.68
N SER A 163 -1.05 34.48 13.65
CA SER A 163 0.33 34.71 13.19
C SER A 163 1.40 33.90 13.94
N ALA A 164 1.12 33.44 15.16
CA ALA A 164 1.99 32.57 15.94
C ALA A 164 1.97 31.10 15.46
N CYS A 165 0.97 30.70 14.66
CA CYS A 165 0.80 29.32 14.18
C CYS A 165 1.30 29.18 12.74
N LYS A 166 1.98 28.07 12.45
CA LYS A 166 2.18 27.59 11.07
C LYS A 166 0.96 26.79 10.59
N THR A 167 0.41 25.96 11.47
CA THR A 167 -0.83 25.19 11.24
C THR A 167 -1.71 25.28 12.49
N CYS A 168 -3.03 25.33 12.31
CA CYS A 168 -3.98 25.45 13.42
C CYS A 168 -5.29 24.69 13.18
N THR A 169 -5.98 24.34 14.26
CA THR A 169 -7.29 23.67 14.20
C THR A 169 -8.47 24.59 14.46
N ALA A 170 -8.22 25.77 15.04
CA ALA A 170 -9.21 26.74 15.48
C ALA A 170 -8.57 28.14 15.55
N PRO A 171 -9.36 29.22 15.77
CA PRO A 171 -8.80 30.55 15.91
C PRO A 171 -7.93 30.70 17.17
N GLY A 172 -6.97 31.62 17.10
CA GLY A 172 -6.13 32.06 18.22
C GLY A 172 -4.86 31.23 18.43
N PRO A 173 -3.93 31.73 19.27
CA PRO A 173 -2.58 31.16 19.43
C PRO A 173 -2.56 29.83 20.21
N MET A 174 -3.69 29.47 20.83
CA MET A 174 -3.89 28.27 21.65
C MET A 174 -4.37 27.05 20.86
N SER A 175 -4.70 27.25 19.59
CA SER A 175 -5.18 26.19 18.69
C SER A 175 -4.13 25.80 17.64
N CYS A 176 -2.86 26.15 17.86
CA CYS A 176 -1.77 25.82 16.93
C CYS A 176 -1.36 24.35 17.08
N ASP A 177 -1.26 23.65 15.95
CA ASP A 177 -0.64 22.33 15.88
C ASP A 177 0.88 22.48 15.81
N GLU A 178 1.35 23.31 14.87
CA GLU A 178 2.75 23.71 14.70
C GLU A 178 2.91 25.24 14.87
N CYS A 179 3.98 25.66 15.53
CA CYS A 179 4.30 27.07 15.68
C CYS A 179 5.00 27.64 14.43
N ALA A 180 4.73 28.90 14.14
CA ALA A 180 5.43 29.65 13.11
C ALA A 180 6.90 29.88 13.49
N SER A 181 7.74 30.19 12.51
CA SER A 181 9.15 30.55 12.75
C SER A 181 9.25 31.71 13.75
N GLY A 182 10.12 31.56 14.76
CA GLY A 182 10.23 32.55 15.83
C GLY A 182 9.21 32.36 16.97
N TYR A 183 8.44 31.26 16.95
CA TYR A 183 7.57 30.83 18.03
C TYR A 183 7.88 29.39 18.45
N GLY A 184 7.69 29.08 19.74
CA GLY A 184 7.90 27.75 20.32
C GLY A 184 6.67 27.24 21.06
N LYS A 185 6.42 25.92 20.99
CA LYS A 185 5.40 25.23 21.77
C LYS A 185 6.06 24.63 23.01
N GLY A 186 6.00 25.38 24.10
CA GLY A 186 6.52 24.95 25.39
C GLY A 186 5.59 23.99 26.14
N SER A 187 5.69 24.02 27.47
CA SER A 187 4.88 23.17 28.37
C SER A 187 3.40 23.59 28.49
N ILE A 188 3.02 24.72 27.91
CA ILE A 188 1.73 25.39 28.18
C ILE A 188 0.74 25.23 27.01
N GLY A 189 1.10 24.49 25.96
CA GLY A 189 0.15 24.07 24.91
C GLY A 189 -0.24 25.14 23.87
N TYR A 190 0.34 26.35 23.92
CA TYR A 190 0.15 27.40 22.90
C TYR A 190 1.48 28.03 22.45
N CYS A 191 1.50 28.60 21.24
CA CYS A 191 2.72 29.14 20.63
C CYS A 191 3.08 30.51 21.19
N ARG A 192 4.34 30.68 21.62
CA ARG A 192 4.86 31.92 22.21
C ARG A 192 6.15 32.35 21.52
N PRO A 193 6.43 33.65 21.43
CA PRO A 193 7.62 34.13 20.74
C PRO A 193 8.89 33.60 21.41
N CYS A 194 9.92 33.33 20.62
CA CYS A 194 11.20 32.86 21.12
C CYS A 194 11.87 33.94 21.98
N CYS A 195 12.53 33.53 23.06
CA CYS A 195 13.34 34.45 23.86
C CYS A 195 14.49 35.00 23.01
N ALA A 196 14.79 36.30 23.14
CA ALA A 196 16.02 36.86 22.61
C ALA A 196 17.23 36.18 23.26
N ASP A 197 18.35 36.08 22.54
CA ASP A 197 19.57 35.39 23.02
C ASP A 197 19.99 35.89 24.41
N GLY A 198 19.98 34.99 25.40
CA GLY A 198 20.32 35.28 26.80
C GLY A 198 19.16 35.77 27.69
N GLY A 199 17.92 35.78 27.18
CA GLY A 199 16.73 36.10 27.96
C GLY A 199 16.37 35.00 28.97
N ALA A 200 15.99 35.41 30.19
CA ALA A 200 15.50 34.48 31.21
C ALA A 200 14.17 33.85 30.78
N LYS A 201 13.99 32.55 31.09
CA LYS A 201 12.74 31.82 30.87
C LYS A 201 11.64 32.46 31.71
N ASP A 202 10.60 32.98 31.05
CA ASP A 202 9.46 33.60 31.72
C ASP A 202 8.17 33.30 30.94
N TRP A 203 7.01 33.67 31.48
CA TRP A 203 5.69 33.53 30.84
C TRP A 203 5.50 34.43 29.59
N HIS A 204 6.52 35.20 29.21
CA HIS A 204 6.52 36.07 28.03
C HIS A 204 7.24 35.52 26.78
N CYS A 205 8.30 34.71 26.92
CA CYS A 205 8.95 34.02 25.78
C CYS A 205 9.29 32.53 26.02
N GLU A 206 9.50 31.77 24.94
CA GLU A 206 9.83 30.33 24.99
C GLU A 206 11.22 30.02 24.40
N ASP A 207 11.82 28.91 24.83
CA ASP A 207 13.13 28.46 24.32
C ASP A 207 12.96 27.64 23.03
N CYS A 208 13.18 28.28 21.89
CA CYS A 208 13.05 27.67 20.57
C CYS A 208 14.29 26.91 20.10
N SER A 209 15.36 26.85 20.92
CA SER A 209 16.57 26.10 20.59
C SER A 209 16.31 24.60 20.41
N THR A 210 15.22 24.09 20.97
CA THR A 210 14.82 22.67 20.85
C THR A 210 13.97 22.41 19.59
N SER A 211 13.18 23.38 19.12
CA SER A 211 12.38 23.26 17.88
C SER A 211 13.20 23.43 16.60
N ALA A 212 14.42 23.97 16.68
CA ALA A 212 15.37 24.00 15.56
C ALA A 212 15.98 22.62 15.23
N ALA A 213 15.76 21.60 16.08
CA ALA A 213 16.33 20.25 15.89
C ALA A 213 15.53 19.34 14.94
N ILE A 214 14.42 19.81 14.35
CA ILE A 214 13.70 19.12 13.26
C ILE A 214 13.82 19.90 11.93
N GLY A 215 14.96 20.57 11.72
CA GLY A 215 15.45 20.79 10.35
C GLY A 215 15.94 19.46 9.76
N PRO A 216 16.01 19.29 8.43
CA PRO A 216 16.51 18.06 7.82
C PRO A 216 17.88 17.74 8.43
N ARG A 217 17.92 16.62 9.15
CA ARG A 217 19.11 16.09 9.81
C ARG A 217 20.22 16.03 8.77
N GLU A 218 21.11 16.99 8.88
CA GLU A 218 22.38 17.17 8.18
C GLU A 218 22.91 15.81 7.71
N GLU A 219 23.12 15.68 6.40
CA GLU A 219 23.54 14.47 5.65
C GLU A 219 24.85 13.82 6.09
N ARG A 220 25.41 14.27 7.22
CA ARG A 220 26.64 13.78 7.82
C ARG A 220 26.51 12.37 8.40
N SER A 221 25.29 11.91 8.71
CA SER A 221 25.07 10.55 9.23
C SER A 221 25.08 9.46 8.16
N PHE A 222 24.61 9.73 6.93
CA PHE A 222 24.52 8.71 5.88
C PHE A 222 25.89 8.27 5.36
N LEU A 223 26.82 9.21 5.16
CA LEU A 223 28.17 8.88 4.69
C LEU A 223 28.95 8.04 5.72
N ILE A 224 28.79 8.31 7.01
CA ILE A 224 29.47 7.55 8.06
C ILE A 224 28.91 6.12 8.13
N THR A 225 27.59 5.94 8.02
CA THR A 225 26.98 4.60 7.98
C THR A 225 27.34 3.83 6.71
N PHE A 226 27.39 4.48 5.55
CA PHE A 226 27.80 3.84 4.29
C PHE A 226 29.27 3.42 4.31
N LEU A 227 30.16 4.27 4.83
CA LEU A 227 31.58 3.93 4.97
C LEU A 227 31.79 2.78 5.97
N TRP A 228 31.02 2.72 7.05
CA TRP A 228 31.02 1.60 7.99
C TRP A 228 30.54 0.29 7.35
N LEU A 229 29.48 0.31 6.54
CA LEU A 229 28.99 -0.87 5.83
C LEU A 229 29.99 -1.37 4.79
N ILE A 230 30.63 -0.48 4.04
CA ILE A 230 31.68 -0.84 3.06
C ILE A 230 32.87 -1.48 3.79
N PHE A 231 33.24 -0.97 4.96
CA PHE A 231 34.31 -1.53 5.78
C PHE A 231 33.97 -2.96 6.27
N ILE A 232 32.75 -3.19 6.77
CA ILE A 232 32.29 -4.51 7.22
C ILE A 232 32.25 -5.50 6.04
N VAL A 233 31.72 -5.10 4.89
CA VAL A 233 31.69 -5.95 3.69
C VAL A 233 33.11 -6.25 3.19
N GLY A 234 34.02 -5.28 3.23
CA GLY A 234 35.43 -5.48 2.91
C GLY A 234 36.11 -6.50 3.81
N ILE A 235 35.84 -6.46 5.12
CA ILE A 235 36.33 -7.46 6.09
C ILE A 235 35.74 -8.84 5.78
N ALA A 236 34.43 -8.93 5.51
CA ALA A 236 33.79 -10.21 5.18
C ALA A 236 34.36 -10.84 3.91
N ILE A 237 34.66 -10.04 2.88
CA ILE A 237 35.29 -10.51 1.63
C ILE A 237 36.74 -10.95 1.90
N ALA A 238 37.50 -10.22 2.72
CA ALA A 238 38.86 -10.60 3.09
C ALA A 238 38.88 -11.90 3.92
N CYS A 239 37.97 -12.03 4.89
CA CYS A 239 37.79 -13.25 5.68
C CYS A 239 37.34 -14.42 4.81
N GLY A 240 36.41 -14.20 3.87
CA GLY A 240 35.96 -15.21 2.91
C GLY A 240 37.05 -15.65 1.96
N ALA A 241 37.90 -14.74 1.47
CA ALA A 241 39.05 -15.06 0.64
C ALA A 241 40.14 -15.82 1.42
N ALA A 242 40.34 -15.52 2.70
CA ALA A 242 41.20 -16.28 3.59
C ALA A 242 40.64 -17.69 3.85
N PHE A 243 39.34 -17.81 4.10
CA PHE A 243 38.66 -19.10 4.28
C PHE A 243 38.69 -19.95 3.01
N CYS A 244 38.48 -19.36 1.82
CA CYS A 244 38.57 -20.06 0.55
C CYS A 244 40.00 -20.50 0.20
N LYS A 245 41.03 -19.75 0.63
CA LYS A 245 42.43 -20.20 0.52
C LYS A 245 42.73 -21.36 1.47
N CYS A 246 42.20 -21.34 2.69
CA CYS A 246 42.36 -22.45 3.64
C CYS A 246 41.57 -23.71 3.24
N TRP A 247 40.35 -23.57 2.70
CA TRP A 247 39.52 -24.71 2.30
C TRP A 247 40.01 -25.44 1.04
N LYS A 248 40.86 -24.81 0.23
CA LYS A 248 41.42 -25.47 -0.96
C LYS A 248 42.52 -26.50 -0.62
N GLU A 249 43.01 -26.53 0.63
CA GLU A 249 44.05 -27.48 1.07
C GLU A 249 43.52 -28.66 1.91
N THR A 250 42.22 -28.73 2.23
CA THR A 250 41.67 -29.88 2.96
C THR A 250 40.56 -30.54 2.17
N GLY A 251 40.98 -31.35 1.20
CA GLY A 251 40.10 -32.26 0.49
C GLY A 251 39.46 -33.27 1.45
N GLY A 252 38.12 -33.33 1.40
CA GLY A 252 37.32 -34.54 1.56
C GLY A 252 37.15 -35.11 2.95
N LYS A 253 36.03 -34.76 3.62
CA LYS A 253 35.31 -35.71 4.49
C LYS A 253 33.79 -35.52 4.31
N ASN A 254 33.12 -36.63 3.99
CA ASN A 254 31.66 -36.74 3.90
C ASN A 254 31.01 -36.33 5.21
N VAL A 255 29.92 -35.56 5.14
CA VAL A 255 29.04 -35.31 6.28
C VAL A 255 27.77 -36.12 6.04
N ASP A 256 27.56 -37.12 6.90
CA ASP A 256 26.31 -37.86 7.01
C ASP A 256 25.17 -36.89 7.40
N TYR A 257 24.09 -36.89 6.62
CA TYR A 257 22.89 -36.14 6.96
C TYR A 257 22.03 -36.97 7.92
N THR A 258 21.81 -36.47 9.13
CA THR A 258 20.76 -36.95 10.02
C THR A 258 19.39 -36.53 9.50
N PRO A 259 18.41 -37.44 9.33
CA PRO A 259 17.09 -37.08 8.84
C PRO A 259 16.27 -36.35 9.93
N LEU A 260 15.55 -35.30 9.50
CA LEU A 260 14.59 -34.54 10.30
C LEU A 260 13.44 -35.43 10.81
N PRO A 261 12.93 -35.22 12.04
CA PRO A 261 11.84 -36.02 12.59
C PRO A 261 10.52 -35.68 11.88
N ARG A 262 9.72 -36.72 11.60
CA ARG A 262 8.37 -36.57 11.05
C ARG A 262 7.42 -36.01 12.11
N TYR A 263 6.73 -34.94 11.74
CA TYR A 263 5.55 -34.46 12.47
C TYR A 263 4.35 -35.35 12.14
N ASN A 264 3.83 -36.07 13.13
CA ASN A 264 2.55 -36.79 13.04
C ASN A 264 1.49 -36.02 13.83
N ALA A 265 0.51 -35.47 13.12
CA ALA A 265 -0.63 -34.76 13.69
C ALA A 265 -1.70 -35.74 14.16
N VAL A 266 -1.57 -36.31 15.37
CA VAL A 266 -2.71 -37.01 16.01
C VAL A 266 -2.80 -36.84 17.53
N ASP A 267 -1.74 -36.53 18.29
CA ASP A 267 -1.90 -36.28 19.74
C ASP A 267 -1.00 -35.13 20.23
N GLU A 268 -1.63 -34.21 20.96
CA GLU A 268 -1.07 -32.96 21.48
C GLU A 268 -0.15 -33.23 22.68
N ASN A 269 1.12 -33.57 22.44
CA ASN A 269 2.17 -33.46 23.45
C ASN A 269 3.59 -33.33 22.86
N VAL A 270 4.34 -32.35 23.36
CA VAL A 270 5.71 -32.04 22.96
C VAL A 270 6.68 -32.75 23.92
N ASN A 271 7.42 -33.75 23.43
CA ASN A 271 8.54 -34.34 24.17
C ASN A 271 9.82 -33.55 23.87
N LEU A 272 10.21 -32.66 24.78
CA LEU A 272 11.57 -32.15 24.84
C LEU A 272 12.45 -33.18 25.55
N GLY A 273 13.20 -33.96 24.78
CA GLY A 273 14.25 -34.82 25.31
C GLY A 273 15.39 -33.96 25.86
N VAL A 274 15.38 -33.76 27.17
CA VAL A 274 16.49 -33.22 27.95
C VAL A 274 17.27 -34.42 28.46
N ASP A 275 18.50 -34.59 27.98
CA ASP A 275 19.46 -35.55 28.53
C ASP A 275 20.47 -34.76 29.37
N SER A 276 20.53 -35.06 30.67
CA SER A 276 21.43 -34.46 31.65
C SER A 276 21.87 -35.58 32.57
N ASP A 277 23.13 -36.01 32.42
CA ASP A 277 23.75 -37.00 33.31
C ASP A 277 24.17 -36.33 34.64
N ASP A 278 23.46 -36.74 35.70
CA ASP A 278 23.84 -37.06 37.09
C ASP A 278 25.05 -36.39 37.80
N GLU A 279 24.75 -35.74 38.93
CA GLU A 279 25.57 -35.79 40.16
C GLU A 279 24.67 -36.12 41.39
N ASP A 280 25.30 -36.77 42.36
CA ASP A 280 24.81 -37.61 43.46
C ASP A 280 23.90 -36.98 44.56
N GLU A 281 23.26 -37.91 45.29
CA GLU A 281 22.82 -37.91 46.71
C GLU A 281 21.32 -37.77 47.06
N THR A 282 20.71 -38.95 47.21
CA THR A 282 19.83 -39.42 48.32
C THR A 282 19.10 -38.41 49.22
N PHE A 283 17.75 -38.44 49.20
CA PHE A 283 16.89 -39.02 50.26
C PHE A 283 15.41 -39.05 49.81
N THR A 284 14.76 -40.20 49.93
CA THR A 284 13.32 -40.45 49.62
C THR A 284 12.47 -40.37 50.89
N PRO A 285 11.15 -40.69 50.86
CA PRO A 285 10.05 -40.24 50.00
C PRO A 285 8.90 -39.69 50.89
N VAL A 286 7.73 -39.36 50.31
CA VAL A 286 6.45 -40.04 50.64
C VAL A 286 5.33 -39.49 49.76
N THR A 287 4.59 -40.48 49.29
CA THR A 287 3.49 -40.53 48.35
C THR A 287 2.14 -40.13 48.95
N GLN A 288 1.19 -39.96 48.02
CA GLN A 288 -0.28 -40.09 48.14
C GLN A 288 -1.06 -38.88 48.62
N GLN A 289 -1.86 -38.33 47.71
CA GLN A 289 -3.32 -38.39 47.83
C GLN A 289 -4.00 -38.31 46.45
N LEU A 290 -4.87 -39.31 46.24
CA LEU A 290 -5.95 -39.49 45.25
C LEU A 290 -5.79 -39.01 43.79
#